data_AF-A0A522QQI8-F1
#
_entry.id   AF-A0A522QQI8-F1
#
_cell.length_a   1.000
_cell.length_b   1.000
_cell.length_c   1.000
_cell.angle_alpha   90.00
_cell.angle_beta   90.00
_cell.angle_gamma   90.00
#
_symmetry.space_group_name_H-M   'P 1'
#
loop_
_entity.id
_entity.type
_entity.pdbx_description
1 polymer ?
#
loop_
_entity_poly.entity_id
_entity_poly.type
_entity_poly.pdbx_seq_one_letter_code
_entity_poly.pdbx_strand_id
1 'polypeptide(L)'
;MSAPASRPPQVVRLLGGAVAVLLALAAVAVAVLVGRGATGTSVEVSGGGTRTVSVTEADMRITPSLITVPAGTRLVLHVTNTDSIAHDLTLQTGPATPLLAPGQSATIEVGPVTRTIDGWCTVPGHRAAGMTMSIEVAGSAPSPSATADATIGAATGPAPGWQPRDPGLPPLTGDRVHTATFTVTDTDTEVAPGV
;
A
#
# COMPACT_ATOMS: atom_id res chain seq x y z
N MET A 1 -67.35 -44.73 12.66
CA MET A 1 -67.02 -43.61 11.75
C MET A 1 -66.19 -42.61 12.54
N SER A 2 -64.88 -42.53 12.28
CA SER A 2 -64.04 -41.32 12.40
C SER A 2 -62.59 -41.72 12.09
N ALA A 3 -62.04 -41.10 11.06
CA ALA A 3 -60.68 -41.23 10.55
C ALA A 3 -59.74 -40.21 11.26
N PRO A 4 -58.42 -40.23 10.99
CA PRO A 4 -57.34 -39.97 11.96
C PRO A 4 -56.81 -38.54 12.01
N ALA A 5 -56.12 -38.19 13.10
CA ALA A 5 -55.24 -37.02 13.17
C ALA A 5 -53.76 -37.44 13.10
N SER A 6 -53.01 -36.77 12.23
CA SER A 6 -51.62 -37.06 11.87
C SER A 6 -50.62 -36.06 12.48
N ARG A 7 -49.47 -36.60 12.95
CA ARG A 7 -48.09 -36.04 13.04
C ARG A 7 -47.82 -34.78 13.90
N PRO A 8 -46.58 -34.54 14.41
CA PRO A 8 -45.27 -34.91 13.81
C PRO A 8 -44.22 -35.58 14.73
N PRO A 9 -43.12 -36.08 14.14
CA PRO A 9 -42.09 -36.88 14.82
C PRO A 9 -41.02 -36.06 15.59
N GLN A 10 -40.75 -36.56 16.80
CA GLN A 10 -39.46 -36.94 17.38
C GLN A 10 -38.21 -36.09 17.06
N VAL A 11 -37.71 -35.51 18.14
CA VAL A 11 -36.48 -34.75 18.36
C VAL A 11 -35.24 -35.57 18.03
N VAL A 12 -34.31 -35.03 17.23
CA VAL A 12 -32.92 -35.50 17.16
C VAL A 12 -32.01 -34.35 17.53
N ARG A 13 -31.39 -34.44 18.72
CA ARG A 13 -30.21 -33.68 19.12
C ARG A 13 -28.99 -34.52 18.78
N LEU A 14 -28.04 -33.98 18.02
CA LEU A 14 -26.66 -34.45 17.96
C LEU A 14 -25.74 -33.21 17.92
N LEU A 15 -24.78 -33.22 18.86
CA LEU A 15 -23.80 -32.19 19.17
C LEU A 15 -22.58 -32.25 18.23
N GLY A 16 -21.83 -31.14 18.17
CA GLY A 16 -20.42 -31.05 17.79
C GLY A 16 -20.22 -30.22 16.52
N GLY A 17 -19.66 -29.01 16.50
CA GLY A 17 -18.61 -28.45 17.35
C GLY A 17 -17.42 -28.13 16.46
N ALA A 18 -17.47 -27.02 15.72
CA ALA A 18 -16.32 -26.48 14.98
C ALA A 18 -16.17 -24.99 15.31
N VAL A 19 -15.51 -24.79 16.45
CA VAL A 19 -14.74 -23.63 16.93
C VAL A 19 -14.82 -22.38 16.05
N ALA A 20 -15.71 -21.47 16.44
CA ALA A 20 -15.61 -20.06 16.10
C ALA A 20 -14.34 -19.51 16.75
N VAL A 21 -13.32 -19.17 15.95
CA VAL A 21 -12.23 -18.31 16.40
C VAL A 21 -12.76 -16.87 16.39
N LEU A 22 -13.52 -16.55 17.45
CA LEU A 22 -13.87 -15.20 17.84
C LEU A 22 -12.67 -14.59 18.55
N LEU A 23 -11.77 -13.96 17.79
CA LEU A 23 -10.86 -12.96 18.33
C LEU A 23 -11.55 -11.60 18.21
N ALA A 24 -12.38 -11.32 19.21
CA ALA A 24 -12.92 -9.98 19.44
C ALA A 24 -11.81 -9.10 20.03
N LEU A 25 -11.38 -8.09 19.29
CA LEU A 25 -10.77 -6.89 19.86
C LEU A 25 -11.46 -5.65 19.32
N ALA A 26 -11.74 -4.77 20.27
CA ALA A 26 -12.75 -3.73 20.25
C ALA A 26 -12.24 -2.37 19.76
N ALA A 27 -13.21 -1.48 19.55
CA ALA A 27 -13.14 -0.04 19.27
C ALA A 27 -12.74 0.36 17.84
N VAL A 28 -13.73 0.28 16.95
CA VAL A 28 -13.79 1.10 15.74
C VAL A 28 -14.10 2.53 16.18
N ALA A 29 -13.09 3.39 16.24
CA ALA A 29 -13.29 4.83 16.29
C ALA A 29 -13.07 5.37 14.87
N VAL A 30 -14.16 5.71 14.18
CA VAL A 30 -14.09 6.43 12.91
C VAL A 30 -14.91 7.71 13.06
N ALA A 31 -14.21 8.83 13.28
CA ALA A 31 -14.76 10.15 13.03
C ALA A 31 -14.38 10.53 11.60
N VAL A 32 -15.29 10.34 10.64
CA VAL A 32 -15.08 10.81 9.26
C VAL A 32 -15.46 12.29 9.21
N LEU A 33 -14.47 13.19 9.20
CA LEU A 33 -14.69 14.56 8.70
C LEU A 33 -14.41 14.56 7.20
N VAL A 34 -15.46 14.51 6.38
CA VAL A 34 -15.34 14.56 4.92
C VAL A 34 -14.99 15.99 4.49
N GLY A 35 -13.69 16.29 4.39
CA GLY A 35 -13.19 17.46 3.68
C GLY A 35 -12.94 17.11 2.21
N ARG A 36 -13.76 17.63 1.28
CA ARG A 36 -13.49 17.51 -0.17
C ARG A 36 -12.38 18.49 -0.55
N GLY A 37 -11.15 17.99 -0.64
CA GLY A 37 -9.99 18.65 -1.22
C GLY A 37 -9.01 17.59 -1.73
N ALA A 38 -8.17 17.92 -2.71
CA ALA A 38 -7.13 17.04 -3.27
C ALA A 38 -5.97 16.72 -2.29
N THR A 39 -6.20 16.94 -1.01
CA THR A 39 -5.32 16.68 0.13
C THR A 39 -5.61 15.28 0.65
N GLY A 40 -4.58 14.42 0.74
CA GLY A 40 -4.72 13.05 1.21
C GLY A 40 -5.46 12.93 2.55
N THR A 41 -6.23 11.86 2.72
CA THR A 41 -6.96 11.59 3.96
C THR A 41 -5.98 11.18 5.05
N SER A 42 -6.04 11.84 6.20
CA SER A 42 -5.27 11.49 7.40
C SER A 42 -6.17 10.93 8.50
N VAL A 43 -5.64 10.01 9.30
CA VAL A 43 -6.31 9.47 10.49
C VAL A 43 -5.41 9.61 11.70
N GLU A 44 -5.94 10.17 12.79
CA GLU A 44 -5.29 10.15 14.10
C GLU A 44 -5.87 9.03 14.97
N VAL A 45 -4.99 8.17 15.50
CA VAL A 45 -5.37 7.09 16.40
C VAL A 45 -5.08 7.52 17.82
N SER A 46 -6.10 7.55 18.69
CA SER A 46 -5.94 7.92 20.09
C SER A 46 -5.75 6.71 21.02
N GLY A 47 -4.95 6.91 22.07
CA GLY A 47 -4.77 5.95 23.17
C GLY A 47 -3.73 4.85 22.91
N GLY A 48 -3.17 4.29 23.98
CA GLY A 48 -2.17 3.21 23.89
C GLY A 48 -2.75 1.84 23.56
N GLY A 49 -1.87 0.85 23.39
CA GLY A 49 -2.22 -0.57 23.14
C GLY A 49 -2.11 -1.00 21.68
N THR A 50 -2.78 -2.11 21.34
CA THR A 50 -2.90 -2.58 19.96
C THR A 50 -4.04 -1.85 19.25
N ARG A 51 -3.79 -1.36 18.04
CA ARG A 51 -4.75 -0.58 17.24
C ARG A 51 -4.79 -1.12 15.83
N THR A 52 -6.00 -1.28 15.28
CA THR A 52 -6.19 -1.69 13.89
C THR A 52 -6.72 -0.51 13.09
N VAL A 53 -6.10 -0.21 11.95
CA VAL A 53 -6.57 0.81 11.00
C VAL A 53 -6.90 0.13 9.67
N SER A 54 -8.08 0.43 9.13
CA SER A 54 -8.45 0.01 7.79
C SER A 54 -7.73 0.87 6.75
N VAL A 55 -7.12 0.21 5.78
CA VAL A 55 -6.43 0.84 4.65
C VAL A 55 -7.04 0.34 3.35
N THR A 56 -7.28 1.24 2.41
CA THR A 56 -7.85 0.94 1.11
C THR A 56 -6.90 1.36 -0.01
N GLU A 57 -6.75 0.48 -1.00
CA GLU A 57 -5.98 0.74 -2.21
C GLU A 57 -6.92 0.87 -3.41
N ALA A 58 -6.94 2.07 -4.01
CA ALA A 58 -7.73 2.39 -5.19
C ALA A 58 -7.21 3.67 -5.87
N ASP A 59 -7.43 3.80 -7.18
CA ASP A 59 -7.22 5.05 -7.92
C ASP A 59 -5.78 5.61 -7.79
N MET A 60 -4.76 4.73 -7.81
CA MET A 60 -3.35 5.07 -7.54
C MET A 60 -3.09 5.67 -6.15
N ARG A 61 -3.94 5.37 -5.16
CA ARG A 61 -3.82 5.91 -3.79
C ARG A 61 -3.94 4.83 -2.74
N ILE A 62 -3.22 5.04 -1.65
CA ILE A 62 -3.40 4.34 -0.38
C ILE A 62 -4.15 5.29 0.55
N THR A 63 -5.28 4.85 1.09
CA THR A 63 -6.15 5.66 1.95
C THR A 63 -6.37 4.97 3.30
N PRO A 64 -6.10 5.64 4.44
CA PRO A 64 -5.52 6.98 4.55
C PRO A 64 -4.06 7.02 4.07
N SER A 65 -3.63 8.17 3.56
CA SER A 65 -2.24 8.40 3.16
C SER A 65 -1.35 8.82 4.33
N LEU A 66 -1.95 9.18 5.48
CA LEU A 66 -1.25 9.50 6.72
C LEU A 66 -1.97 8.88 7.92
N ILE A 67 -1.24 8.14 8.76
CA ILE A 67 -1.74 7.61 10.03
C ILE A 67 -0.85 8.16 11.15
N THR A 68 -1.44 8.90 12.09
CA THR A 68 -0.71 9.43 13.25
C THR A 68 -1.08 8.65 14.51
N VAL A 69 -0.09 8.12 15.23
CA VAL A 69 -0.30 7.29 16.44
C VAL A 69 0.60 7.73 17.60
N PRO A 70 0.21 7.57 18.88
CA PRO A 70 1.12 7.76 20.00
C PRO A 70 2.34 6.84 19.92
N ALA A 71 3.49 7.30 20.42
CA ALA A 71 4.69 6.49 20.51
C ALA A 71 4.44 5.18 21.26
N GLY A 72 4.93 4.07 20.73
CA GLY A 72 4.78 2.73 21.30
C GLY A 72 3.44 2.04 21.01
N THR A 73 2.56 2.65 20.21
CA THR A 73 1.32 2.00 19.74
C THR A 73 1.65 0.76 18.92
N ARG A 74 1.08 -0.40 19.25
CA ARG A 74 1.19 -1.60 18.42
C ARG A 74 0.17 -1.51 17.29
N LEU A 75 0.60 -1.06 16.12
CA LEU A 75 -0.30 -0.80 15.01
C LEU A 75 -0.45 -2.06 14.14
N VAL A 76 -1.67 -2.29 13.69
CA VAL A 76 -2.08 -3.32 12.74
C VAL A 76 -2.83 -2.64 11.60
N LEU A 77 -2.52 -2.98 10.36
CA LEU A 77 -3.23 -2.47 9.20
C LEU A 77 -4.09 -3.60 8.62
N HIS A 78 -5.36 -3.34 8.37
CA HIS A 78 -6.22 -4.20 7.56
C HIS A 78 -6.34 -3.57 6.17
N VAL A 79 -5.58 -4.08 5.22
CA VAL A 79 -5.47 -3.54 3.85
C VAL A 79 -6.47 -4.25 2.95
N THR A 80 -7.25 -3.48 2.20
CA THR A 80 -8.20 -3.99 1.20
C THR A 80 -7.93 -3.32 -0.14
N ASN A 81 -7.76 -4.12 -1.18
CA ASN A 81 -7.77 -3.61 -2.55
C ASN A 81 -9.22 -3.49 -3.03
N THR A 82 -9.69 -2.26 -3.24
CA THR A 82 -11.03 -1.99 -3.79
C THR A 82 -10.99 -1.55 -5.25
N ASP A 83 -9.81 -1.53 -5.86
CA ASP A 83 -9.62 -1.24 -7.28
C ASP A 83 -9.96 -2.44 -8.16
N SER A 84 -9.98 -2.20 -9.47
CA SER A 84 -10.13 -3.20 -10.53
C SER A 84 -8.80 -3.88 -10.93
N ILE A 85 -7.67 -3.33 -10.50
CA ILE A 85 -6.33 -3.87 -10.74
C ILE A 85 -5.69 -4.32 -9.43
N ALA A 86 -4.67 -5.17 -9.51
CA ALA A 86 -3.98 -5.67 -8.32
C ALA A 86 -3.03 -4.63 -7.72
N HIS A 87 -2.97 -4.57 -6.39
CA HIS A 87 -2.12 -3.66 -5.61
C HIS A 87 -1.51 -4.40 -4.43
N ASP A 88 -0.46 -3.85 -3.86
CA ASP A 88 0.10 -4.29 -2.60
C ASP A 88 0.52 -3.11 -1.73
N LEU A 89 0.70 -3.38 -0.44
CA LEU A 89 1.28 -2.43 0.50
C LEU A 89 2.54 -3.05 1.10
N THR A 90 3.68 -2.39 0.89
CA THR A 90 4.91 -2.68 1.63
C THR A 90 5.25 -1.52 2.55
N LEU A 91 5.80 -1.82 3.73
CA LEU A 91 6.31 -0.84 4.66
C LEU A 91 7.84 -0.81 4.62
N GLN A 92 8.43 0.37 4.80
CA GLN A 92 9.89 0.58 4.87
C GLN A 92 10.60 -0.36 5.85
N THR A 93 9.89 -0.81 6.89
CA THR A 93 10.40 -1.71 7.93
C THR A 93 10.39 -3.20 7.53
N GLY A 94 9.83 -3.56 6.38
CA GLY A 94 9.81 -4.92 5.84
C GLY A 94 8.44 -5.62 5.76
N PRO A 95 7.50 -5.43 6.70
CA PRO A 95 6.17 -6.03 6.59
C PRO A 95 5.44 -5.59 5.32
N ALA A 96 4.76 -6.54 4.65
CA ALA A 96 4.05 -6.30 3.41
C ALA A 96 2.83 -7.22 3.25
N THR A 97 1.86 -6.80 2.45
CA THR A 97 0.85 -7.72 1.91
C THR A 97 1.42 -8.55 0.75
N PRO A 98 0.80 -9.68 0.38
CA PRO A 98 0.95 -10.19 -0.98
C PRO A 98 0.32 -9.21 -1.99
N LEU A 99 0.52 -9.46 -3.28
CA LEU A 99 -0.22 -8.76 -4.34
C LEU A 99 -1.70 -9.11 -4.25
N LEU A 100 -2.52 -8.16 -3.79
CA LEU A 100 -3.95 -8.31 -3.56
C LEU A 100 -4.71 -8.15 -4.88
N ALA A 101 -5.44 -9.17 -5.29
CA ALA A 101 -6.40 -9.06 -6.39
C ALA A 101 -7.59 -8.15 -6.00
N PRO A 102 -8.41 -7.69 -6.96
CA PRO A 102 -9.61 -6.92 -6.68
C PRO A 102 -10.50 -7.54 -5.61
N GLY A 103 -10.84 -6.77 -4.58
CA GLY A 103 -11.66 -7.18 -3.45
C GLY A 103 -10.94 -8.04 -2.41
N GLN A 104 -9.66 -8.39 -2.59
CA GLN A 104 -8.88 -9.12 -1.58
C GLN A 104 -8.42 -8.20 -0.45
N SER A 105 -8.14 -8.82 0.70
CA SER A 105 -7.61 -8.13 1.87
C SER A 105 -6.50 -8.92 2.54
N ALA A 106 -5.61 -8.23 3.23
CA ALA A 106 -4.59 -8.81 4.08
C ALA A 106 -4.32 -7.92 5.29
N THR A 107 -3.75 -8.52 6.33
CA THR A 107 -3.37 -7.81 7.55
C THR A 107 -1.85 -7.68 7.63
N ILE A 108 -1.37 -6.48 7.96
CA ILE A 108 0.04 -6.21 8.28
C ILE A 108 0.16 -5.86 9.76
N GLU A 109 1.00 -6.60 10.47
CA GLU A 109 1.45 -6.22 11.82
C GLU A 109 2.61 -5.22 11.69
N VAL A 110 2.36 -3.95 11.98
CA VAL A 110 3.41 -2.90 11.95
C VAL A 110 4.29 -2.99 13.20
N GLY A 111 3.72 -3.45 14.32
CA GLY A 111 4.40 -3.51 15.61
C GLY A 111 4.39 -2.15 16.34
N PRO A 112 5.21 -1.99 17.40
CA PRO A 112 5.29 -0.74 18.15
C PRO A 112 5.88 0.39 17.29
N VAL A 113 5.08 1.40 16.99
CA VAL A 113 5.50 2.56 16.20
C VAL A 113 6.24 3.54 17.10
N THR A 114 7.54 3.74 16.82
CA THR A 114 8.44 4.59 17.61
C THR A 114 9.09 5.70 16.80
N ARG A 115 8.89 5.69 15.48
CA ARG A 115 9.38 6.66 14.50
C ARG A 115 8.45 6.67 13.30
N THR A 116 8.64 7.63 12.39
CA THR A 116 7.97 7.63 11.09
C THR A 116 8.33 6.39 10.27
N ILE A 117 7.34 5.80 9.60
CA ILE A 117 7.46 4.64 8.72
C ILE A 117 6.73 4.96 7.42
N ASP A 118 7.46 4.94 6.30
CA ASP A 118 6.85 5.09 4.97
C ASP A 118 6.31 3.75 4.46
N GLY A 119 5.26 3.81 3.63
CA GLY A 119 4.72 2.67 2.90
C GLY A 119 4.36 3.02 1.46
N TRP A 120 4.37 2.03 0.57
CA TRP A 120 4.08 2.23 -0.85
C TRP A 120 3.61 0.96 -1.54
N CYS A 121 3.04 1.12 -2.74
CA CYS A 121 2.73 0.02 -3.67
C CYS A 121 3.95 -0.28 -4.56
N THR A 122 4.29 -1.56 -4.69
CA THR A 122 5.48 -2.05 -5.41
C THR A 122 5.23 -2.29 -6.89
N VAL A 123 3.96 -2.28 -7.33
CA VAL A 123 3.60 -2.40 -8.74
C VAL A 123 4.37 -1.35 -9.57
N PRO A 124 4.99 -1.74 -10.71
CA PRO A 124 5.88 -0.85 -11.45
C PRO A 124 5.27 0.51 -11.76
N GLY A 125 5.98 1.58 -11.38
CA GLY A 125 5.56 2.97 -11.59
C GLY A 125 4.60 3.54 -10.54
N HIS A 126 3.95 2.72 -9.70
CA HIS A 126 2.93 3.22 -8.77
C HIS A 126 3.53 4.10 -7.66
N ARG A 127 4.66 3.68 -7.03
CA ARG A 127 5.37 4.54 -6.07
C ARG A 127 5.83 5.86 -6.68
N ALA A 128 6.39 5.82 -7.90
CA ALA A 128 6.83 7.02 -8.61
C ALA A 128 5.66 7.95 -8.98
N ALA A 129 4.47 7.39 -9.18
CA ALA A 129 3.23 8.12 -9.38
C ALA A 129 2.58 8.62 -8.07
N GLY A 130 3.19 8.37 -6.90
CA GLY A 130 2.72 8.87 -5.61
C GLY A 130 1.79 7.93 -4.84
N MET A 131 1.73 6.64 -5.20
CA MET A 131 0.99 5.62 -4.44
C MET A 131 1.76 5.24 -3.16
N THR A 132 1.75 6.17 -2.20
CA THR A 132 2.51 6.11 -0.94
C THR A 132 1.64 6.48 0.26
N MET A 133 2.04 6.05 1.45
CA MET A 133 1.49 6.49 2.73
C MET A 133 2.60 6.69 3.78
N SER A 134 2.28 7.38 4.87
CA SER A 134 3.17 7.54 6.04
C SER A 134 2.44 7.16 7.33
N ILE A 135 3.17 6.57 8.27
CA ILE A 135 2.74 6.32 9.63
C ILE A 135 3.65 7.14 10.55
N GLU A 136 3.09 8.10 11.27
CA GLU A 136 3.83 9.05 12.10
C GLU A 136 3.54 8.88 13.59
N VAL A 137 4.50 9.28 14.40
CA VAL A 137 4.33 9.34 15.85
C VAL A 137 3.80 10.73 16.25
N ALA A 138 2.65 10.78 16.90
CA ALA A 138 2.03 12.01 17.39
C ALA A 138 3.02 12.86 18.19
N GLY A 139 3.11 14.16 17.89
CA GLY A 139 4.02 15.10 18.54
C GLY A 139 5.48 15.00 18.07
N SER A 140 5.81 14.08 17.17
CA SER A 140 7.04 14.20 16.37
C SER A 140 6.83 15.34 15.39
N ALA A 141 7.79 16.27 15.31
CA ALA A 141 7.78 17.23 14.21
C ALA A 141 7.70 16.43 12.91
N PRO A 142 6.86 16.84 11.93
CA PRO A 142 6.80 16.16 10.64
C PRO A 142 8.23 16.04 10.13
N SER A 143 8.67 14.80 9.89
CA SER A 143 9.83 14.63 9.04
C SER A 143 9.43 15.31 7.73
N PRO A 144 10.25 16.22 7.17
CA PRO A 144 9.89 16.82 5.90
C PRO A 144 9.64 15.67 4.95
N SER A 145 8.38 15.51 4.53
CA SER A 145 8.06 14.74 3.34
C SER A 145 9.07 15.23 2.31
N ALA A 146 9.81 14.31 1.70
CA ALA A 146 10.68 14.65 0.59
C ALA A 146 9.81 14.99 -0.64
N THR A 147 8.89 15.96 -0.50
CA THR A 147 8.44 16.85 -1.55
C THR A 147 9.48 17.96 -1.69
N ALA A 148 10.75 17.59 -1.82
CA ALA A 148 11.61 18.40 -2.66
C ALA A 148 11.08 18.11 -4.06
N ASP A 149 10.18 18.98 -4.52
CA ASP A 149 9.87 19.06 -5.94
C ASP A 149 11.22 19.35 -6.60
N ALA A 150 11.88 18.32 -7.10
CA ALA A 150 13.11 18.46 -7.84
C ALA A 150 12.74 19.40 -8.98
N THR A 151 13.17 20.65 -8.89
CA THR A 151 12.82 21.64 -9.89
C THR A 151 13.53 21.18 -11.14
N ILE A 152 12.79 20.54 -12.05
CA ILE A 152 13.30 20.18 -13.37
C ILE A 152 13.52 21.50 -14.10
N GLY A 153 14.71 22.04 -13.94
CA GLY A 153 15.17 23.18 -14.71
C GLY A 153 15.26 22.73 -16.15
N ALA A 154 14.21 22.97 -16.94
CA ALA A 154 14.25 22.75 -18.39
C ALA A 154 15.37 23.54 -19.08
N ALA A 155 15.95 24.53 -18.38
CA ALA A 155 17.09 25.33 -18.80
C ALA A 155 18.46 24.81 -18.28
N THR A 156 18.48 23.78 -17.43
CA THR A 156 19.74 23.20 -16.94
C THR A 156 20.31 22.32 -18.05
N GLY A 157 21.39 22.80 -18.67
CA GLY A 157 22.11 22.04 -19.68
C GLY A 157 22.72 20.75 -19.12
N PRO A 158 23.00 19.76 -19.99
CA PRO A 158 23.60 18.52 -19.55
C PRO A 158 25.03 18.74 -19.01
N ALA A 159 25.51 17.78 -18.22
CA ALA A 159 26.84 17.86 -17.60
C ALA A 159 27.97 18.06 -18.66
N PRO A 160 29.10 18.69 -18.26
CA PRO A 160 30.26 18.83 -19.15
C PRO A 160 30.66 17.49 -19.78
N GLY A 161 30.81 17.48 -21.11
CA GLY A 161 31.16 16.28 -21.87
C GLY A 161 29.98 15.41 -22.31
N TRP A 162 28.73 15.77 -21.96
CA TRP A 162 27.57 15.10 -22.54
C TRP A 162 27.51 15.32 -24.05
N GLN A 163 27.26 14.24 -24.78
CA GLN A 163 27.04 14.27 -26.22
C GLN A 163 25.68 13.63 -26.53
N PRO A 164 24.85 14.25 -27.40
CA PRO A 164 23.65 13.61 -27.89
C PRO A 164 23.99 12.28 -28.55
N ARG A 165 23.18 11.24 -28.31
CA ARG A 165 23.24 10.02 -29.11
C ARG A 165 22.65 10.33 -30.49
N ASP A 166 23.31 9.87 -31.54
CA ASP A 166 22.75 9.93 -32.90
C ASP A 166 21.48 9.06 -32.96
N PRO A 167 20.29 9.64 -33.21
CA PRO A 167 19.07 8.86 -33.37
C PRO A 167 18.94 8.24 -34.77
N GLY A 168 19.88 8.53 -35.67
CA GLY A 168 19.92 7.98 -37.03
C GLY A 168 19.98 6.46 -37.00
N LEU A 169 18.95 5.82 -37.58
CA LEU A 169 18.94 4.39 -37.76
C LEU A 169 19.90 4.03 -38.91
N PRO A 170 20.89 3.14 -38.69
CA PRO A 170 21.72 2.64 -39.79
C PRO A 170 20.84 1.95 -40.86
N PRO A 171 21.27 1.93 -42.13
CA PRO A 171 20.56 1.21 -43.17
C PRO A 171 20.34 -0.26 -42.76
N LEU A 172 19.13 -0.77 -43.04
CA LEU A 172 18.80 -2.15 -42.74
C LEU A 172 19.72 -3.08 -43.53
N THR A 173 20.27 -4.08 -42.86
CA THR A 173 20.80 -5.26 -43.56
C THR A 173 19.62 -6.08 -44.06
N GLY A 174 19.82 -6.93 -45.07
CA GLY A 174 18.75 -7.80 -45.60
C GLY A 174 18.24 -8.86 -44.62
N ASP A 175 18.83 -8.92 -43.42
CA ASP A 175 18.50 -9.87 -42.39
C ASP A 175 17.18 -9.52 -41.72
N ARG A 176 16.41 -10.55 -41.38
CA ARG A 176 15.11 -10.40 -40.69
C ARG A 176 15.17 -10.80 -39.21
N VAL A 177 16.32 -11.30 -38.78
CA VAL A 177 16.57 -11.78 -37.42
C VAL A 177 17.89 -11.19 -36.94
N HIS A 178 17.82 -10.46 -35.83
CA HIS A 178 18.99 -9.92 -35.15
C HIS A 178 19.07 -10.57 -33.77
N THR A 179 20.19 -11.21 -33.47
CA THR A 179 20.46 -11.73 -32.14
C THR A 179 21.28 -10.70 -31.38
N ALA A 180 20.78 -10.26 -30.22
CA ALA A 180 21.49 -9.39 -29.30
C ALA A 180 21.64 -10.07 -27.94
N THR A 181 22.80 -9.92 -27.32
CA THR A 181 23.06 -10.37 -25.95
C THR A 181 23.17 -9.15 -25.05
N PHE A 182 22.34 -9.09 -24.02
CA PHE A 182 22.37 -8.03 -23.02
C PHE A 182 22.98 -8.58 -21.74
N THR A 183 24.06 -7.95 -21.28
CA THR A 183 24.66 -8.25 -19.97
C THR A 183 24.15 -7.22 -18.98
N VAL A 184 23.43 -7.68 -17.96
CA VAL A 184 22.85 -6.84 -16.91
C VAL A 184 23.70 -6.94 -15.66
N THR A 185 24.04 -5.80 -15.07
CA THR A 185 24.75 -5.71 -13.79
C THR A 185 23.99 -4.73 -12.90
N ASP A 186 23.94 -5.02 -11.60
CA ASP A 186 23.38 -4.11 -10.60
C ASP A 186 24.52 -3.25 -10.03
N THR A 187 24.42 -1.92 -10.21
CA THR A 187 25.42 -0.96 -9.74
C THR A 187 24.76 0.34 -9.34
N ASP A 188 25.10 0.85 -8.16
CA ASP A 188 24.69 2.18 -7.73
C ASP A 188 25.33 3.24 -8.64
N THR A 189 24.49 4.04 -9.30
CA THR A 189 24.91 5.14 -10.17
C THR A 189 24.12 6.39 -9.79
N GLU A 190 24.81 7.51 -9.64
CA GLU A 190 24.17 8.81 -9.41
C GLU A 190 23.37 9.21 -10.66
N VAL A 191 22.07 9.42 -10.49
CA VAL A 191 21.16 9.85 -11.56
C VAL A 191 20.82 11.32 -11.32
N ALA A 192 21.11 12.15 -12.32
CA ALA A 192 20.95 13.61 -12.30
C ALA A 192 21.71 14.31 -11.14
N PRO A 193 23.05 14.36 -11.19
CA PRO A 193 23.83 15.14 -10.22
C PRO A 193 23.44 16.63 -10.26
N GLY A 194 23.09 17.20 -9.10
CA GLY A 194 22.84 18.63 -8.95
C GLY A 194 21.41 19.10 -9.25
N VAL A 195 20.42 18.21 -9.34
CA VAL A 195 18.99 18.55 -9.26
C VAL A 195 18.40 18.31 -7.88
#